data_AF-A0A6P8YGH4-F1
#
_entry.id   AF-A0A6P8YGH4-F1
#
_cell.length_a   1.000
_cell.length_b   1.000
_cell.length_c   1.000
_cell.angle_alpha   90.00
_cell.angle_beta   90.00
_cell.angle_gamma   90.00
#
_symmetry.space_group_name_H-M   'P 1'
#
loop_
_entity.id
_entity.type
_entity.pdbx_description
1 polymer ?
#
loop_
_entity_poly.entity_id
_entity_poly.type
_entity_poly.pdbx_seq_one_letter_code
_entity_poly.pdbx_strand_id
1 'polypeptide(L)'
;MIVYYNTIKYTGLLSNFLYMLLAIGVMSAAGLGLQIVEPNTPEHTYFVESLVLGATICMIVIFGCYGMVCDLLSVNLIFTFFILIVLAVEYLQVHNYQPHTRYSDAWQQLELSLAWQNLDKQPELMQHLEQQQHCCGYNNAEDYKNLHLPLPSSCYQQSPQSDGSTKVKLISHGCLATLSNTKRGILHRDKLFMWCIVGLEVFILVQTISLSLLLYKLRQRDRQARQQVPPGVRREPRANHVGSRAQLLDNV
;
A
#
# COMPACT_ATOMS: atom_id res chain seq x y z
N MET A 1 -10.21 -28.77 -18.99
CA MET A 1 -9.99 -28.56 -17.53
C MET A 1 -8.57 -28.05 -17.23
N ILE A 2 -7.56 -28.60 -17.90
CA ILE A 2 -6.13 -28.23 -17.81
C ILE A 2 -5.89 -26.74 -18.09
N VAL A 3 -6.49 -26.19 -19.16
CA VAL A 3 -6.35 -24.77 -19.51
C VAL A 3 -6.82 -23.87 -18.38
N TYR A 4 -8.01 -24.14 -17.83
CA TYR A 4 -8.58 -23.37 -16.72
C TYR A 4 -7.71 -23.45 -15.45
N TYR A 5 -7.18 -24.63 -15.14
CA TYR A 5 -6.25 -24.82 -14.03
C TYR A 5 -4.97 -24.00 -14.18
N ASN A 6 -4.35 -24.08 -15.36
CA ASN A 6 -3.13 -23.33 -15.66
C ASN A 6 -3.39 -21.83 -15.63
N THR A 7 -4.52 -21.36 -16.15
CA THR A 7 -4.91 -19.94 -16.09
C THR A 7 -5.03 -19.46 -14.66
N ILE A 8 -5.70 -20.20 -13.76
CA ILE A 8 -5.79 -19.83 -12.34
C ILE A 8 -4.40 -19.78 -11.70
N LYS A 9 -3.55 -20.77 -11.99
CA LYS A 9 -2.20 -20.84 -11.41
C LYS A 9 -1.32 -19.68 -11.86
N TYR A 10 -1.29 -19.37 -13.16
CA TYR A 10 -0.49 -18.26 -13.69
C TYR A 10 -1.02 -16.89 -13.27
N THR A 11 -2.34 -16.70 -13.30
CA THR A 11 -2.95 -15.44 -12.85
C THR A 11 -2.80 -15.23 -11.34
N GLY A 12 -2.81 -16.32 -10.55
CA GLY A 12 -2.54 -16.29 -9.12
C GLY A 12 -1.06 -15.99 -8.81
N LEU A 13 -0.13 -16.56 -9.59
CA LEU A 13 1.30 -16.25 -9.43
C LEU A 13 1.59 -14.78 -9.77
N LEU A 14 0.98 -14.27 -10.85
CA LEU A 14 1.14 -12.88 -11.27
C LEU A 14 0.56 -11.90 -10.24
N SER A 15 -0.65 -12.14 -9.72
CA SER A 15 -1.27 -11.28 -8.71
C SER A 15 -0.45 -11.24 -7.41
N ASN A 16 0.07 -12.38 -6.96
CA ASN A 16 0.97 -12.45 -5.81
C ASN A 16 2.27 -11.69 -6.04
N PHE A 17 2.87 -11.80 -7.23
CA PHE A 17 4.06 -11.03 -7.55
C PHE A 17 3.80 -9.51 -7.55
N LEU A 18 2.69 -9.06 -8.13
CA LEU A 18 2.28 -7.65 -8.10
C LEU A 18 2.03 -7.17 -6.66
N TYR A 19 1.39 -7.99 -5.84
CA TYR A 19 1.13 -7.67 -4.44
C TYR A 19 2.42 -7.54 -3.62
N MET A 20 3.41 -8.41 -3.88
CA MET A 20 4.76 -8.28 -3.30
C MET A 20 5.46 -6.98 -3.71
N LEU A 21 5.36 -6.58 -4.99
CA LEU A 21 5.93 -5.31 -5.46
C LEU A 21 5.28 -4.11 -4.78
N LEU A 22 3.95 -4.13 -4.59
CA LEU A 22 3.23 -3.10 -3.86
C LEU A 22 3.67 -3.04 -2.39
N ALA A 23 3.80 -4.19 -1.73
CA ALA A 23 4.28 -4.26 -0.34
C ALA A 23 5.70 -3.68 -0.19
N ILE A 24 6.62 -4.02 -1.10
CA ILE A 24 7.98 -3.44 -1.12
C ILE A 24 7.92 -1.93 -1.35
N GLY A 25 7.05 -1.46 -2.24
CA GLY A 25 6.82 -0.03 -2.46
C GLY A 25 6.37 0.69 -1.18
N VAL A 26 5.39 0.14 -0.46
CA VAL A 26 4.92 0.67 0.83
C VAL A 26 6.03 0.67 1.87
N MET A 27 6.78 -0.42 1.99
CA MET A 27 7.92 -0.51 2.91
C MET A 27 8.99 0.54 2.60
N SER A 28 9.29 0.77 1.33
CA SER A 28 10.28 1.78 0.92
C SER A 28 9.82 3.19 1.27
N ALA A 29 8.54 3.50 1.05
CA ALA A 29 7.96 4.79 1.44
C ALA A 29 7.94 4.97 2.96
N ALA A 30 7.58 3.94 3.71
CA ALA A 30 7.62 3.95 5.17
C ALA A 30 9.05 4.12 5.72
N GLY A 31 10.03 3.46 5.09
CA GLY A 31 11.44 3.60 5.45
C GLY A 31 11.98 5.01 5.22
N LEU A 32 11.60 5.66 4.12
CA LEU A 32 11.93 7.07 3.88
C LEU A 32 11.20 8.00 4.86
N GLY A 33 9.94 7.73 5.18
CA GLY A 33 9.18 8.47 6.18
C GLY A 33 9.84 8.42 7.56
N LEU A 34 10.35 7.25 7.96
CA LEU A 34 11.02 7.06 9.25
C LEU A 34 12.28 7.95 9.42
N GLN A 35 12.94 8.34 8.33
CA GLN A 35 14.12 9.21 8.38
C GLN A 35 13.78 10.69 8.62
N ILE A 36 12.54 11.10 8.33
CA ILE A 36 12.11 12.49 8.34
C ILE A 36 11.46 12.86 9.68
N VAL A 37 10.95 11.87 10.40
CA VAL A 37 10.10 12.08 11.57
C VAL A 37 10.92 12.03 12.86
N GLU A 38 10.52 12.77 13.90
CA GLU A 38 11.12 12.74 15.24
C GLU A 38 10.80 11.44 16.03
N PRO A 39 11.79 10.79 16.68
CA PRO A 39 11.54 9.58 17.46
C PRO A 39 10.57 9.80 18.64
N ASN A 40 9.77 8.76 18.95
CA ASN A 40 8.71 8.74 19.98
C ASN A 40 7.41 9.48 19.65
N THR A 41 7.18 9.87 18.40
CA THR A 41 5.88 10.36 17.96
C THR A 41 4.96 9.21 17.54
N PRO A 42 3.62 9.39 17.62
CA PRO A 42 2.66 8.39 17.14
C PRO A 42 2.85 8.07 15.65
N GLU A 43 3.34 9.03 14.85
CA GLU A 43 3.61 8.79 13.44
C GLU A 43 4.85 7.89 13.19
N HIS A 44 5.86 7.92 14.07
CA HIS A 44 6.98 6.96 14.05
C HIS A 44 6.49 5.53 14.22
N THR A 45 5.58 5.32 15.18
CA THR A 45 5.01 4.00 15.48
C THR A 45 4.29 3.45 14.25
N TYR A 46 3.52 4.29 13.55
CA TYR A 46 2.82 3.92 12.33
C TYR A 46 3.77 3.49 11.19
N PHE A 47 4.88 4.19 10.99
CA PHE A 47 5.87 3.81 9.97
C PHE A 47 6.55 2.48 10.29
N VAL A 48 6.87 2.24 11.57
CA VAL A 48 7.43 0.96 12.03
C VAL A 48 6.42 -0.18 11.87
N GLU A 49 5.16 0.03 12.27
CA GLU A 49 4.09 -0.95 12.09
C GLU A 49 3.89 -1.31 10.60
N SER A 50 3.90 -0.30 9.73
CA SER A 50 3.78 -0.48 8.27
C SER A 50 4.95 -1.28 7.70
N LEU A 51 6.17 -1.10 8.22
CA LEU A 51 7.35 -1.86 7.80
C LEU A 51 7.25 -3.34 8.20
N VAL A 52 6.82 -3.60 9.43
CA VAL A 52 6.62 -4.96 9.96
C VAL A 52 5.50 -5.67 9.17
N LEU A 53 4.36 -5.00 8.97
CA LEU A 53 3.25 -5.53 8.18
C LEU A 53 3.70 -5.86 6.74
N GLY A 54 4.37 -4.93 6.06
CA GLY A 54 4.89 -5.16 4.70
C GLY A 54 5.85 -6.34 4.62
N ALA A 55 6.75 -6.51 5.60
CA ALA A 55 7.67 -7.64 5.66
C ALA A 55 6.92 -8.97 5.86
N THR A 56 5.91 -9.00 6.74
CA THR A 56 5.07 -10.20 6.94
C THR A 56 4.29 -10.58 5.69
N ILE A 57 3.76 -9.59 4.95
CA ILE A 57 3.07 -9.80 3.68
C ILE A 57 4.02 -10.43 2.66
N CYS A 58 5.25 -9.93 2.54
CA CYS A 58 6.25 -10.51 1.62
C CYS A 58 6.50 -12.00 1.94
N MET A 59 6.62 -12.36 3.22
CA MET A 59 6.80 -13.75 3.63
C MET A 59 5.58 -14.61 3.31
N ILE A 60 4.37 -14.11 3.59
CA ILE A 60 3.11 -14.80 3.28
C ILE A 60 2.99 -15.06 1.78
N VAL A 61 3.33 -14.08 0.95
CA VAL A 61 3.29 -14.20 -0.52
C VAL A 61 4.26 -15.27 -1.03
N ILE A 62 5.48 -15.35 -0.48
CA ILE A 62 6.45 -16.40 -0.85
C ILE A 62 5.87 -17.78 -0.54
N PHE A 63 5.24 -17.95 0.63
CA PHE A 63 4.57 -19.21 0.98
C PHE A 63 3.35 -19.50 0.08
N GLY A 64 2.60 -18.47 -0.31
CA GLY A 64 1.49 -18.58 -1.26
C GLY A 64 1.93 -19.06 -2.63
N CYS A 65 2.97 -18.45 -3.20
CA CYS A 65 3.59 -18.87 -4.45
C CYS A 65 4.09 -20.32 -4.37
N TYR A 66 4.76 -20.70 -3.28
CA TYR A 66 5.20 -22.08 -3.04
C TYR A 66 4.02 -23.07 -2.99
N GLY A 67 2.95 -22.72 -2.28
CA GLY A 67 1.72 -23.52 -2.19
C GLY A 67 1.06 -23.75 -3.55
N MET A 68 1.06 -22.74 -4.42
CA MET A 68 0.54 -22.84 -5.79
C MET A 68 1.45 -23.66 -6.70
N VAL A 69 2.77 -23.48 -6.64
CA VAL A 69 3.73 -24.21 -7.49
C VAL A 69 3.72 -25.70 -7.14
N CYS A 70 3.76 -26.02 -5.85
CA CYS A 70 3.79 -27.39 -5.35
C CYS A 70 2.39 -28.04 -5.23
N ASP A 71 1.33 -27.38 -5.67
CA ASP A 71 -0.10 -27.70 -5.49
C ASP A 71 -0.44 -28.38 -4.14
N LEU A 72 0.09 -27.81 -3.05
CA LEU A 72 -0.11 -28.32 -1.70
C LEU A 72 -1.36 -27.70 -1.10
N LEU A 73 -2.47 -28.45 -1.05
CA LEU A 73 -3.74 -27.97 -0.49
C LEU A 73 -3.58 -27.40 0.93
N SER A 74 -2.80 -28.06 1.80
CA SER A 74 -2.62 -27.62 3.18
C SER A 74 -1.92 -26.26 3.25
N VAL A 75 -0.90 -26.05 2.42
CA VAL A 75 -0.18 -24.76 2.36
C VAL A 75 -1.08 -23.67 1.78
N ASN A 76 -1.85 -23.97 0.73
CA ASN A 76 -2.82 -23.03 0.16
C ASN A 76 -3.90 -22.62 1.18
N LEU A 77 -4.40 -23.55 2.01
CA LEU A 77 -5.37 -23.23 3.05
C LEU A 77 -4.78 -22.30 4.13
N ILE A 78 -3.55 -22.58 4.58
CA ILE A 78 -2.84 -21.72 5.54
C ILE A 78 -2.65 -20.32 4.95
N PHE A 79 -2.23 -20.24 3.68
CA PHE A 79 -2.09 -18.98 2.96
C PHE A 79 -3.41 -18.20 2.89
N THR A 80 -4.51 -18.85 2.50
CA THR A 80 -5.84 -18.22 2.45
C THR A 80 -6.26 -17.68 3.81
N PHE A 81 -5.97 -18.39 4.90
CA PHE A 81 -6.25 -17.92 6.25
C PHE A 81 -5.42 -16.67 6.62
N PHE A 82 -4.14 -16.64 6.28
CA PHE A 82 -3.29 -15.47 6.50
C PHE A 82 -3.76 -14.25 5.71
N ILE A 83 -4.09 -14.40 4.42
CA ILE A 83 -4.64 -13.31 3.61
C ILE A 83 -5.95 -12.79 4.20
N LEU A 84 -6.81 -13.69 4.72
CA LEU A 84 -8.06 -13.27 5.37
C LEU A 84 -7.79 -12.47 6.65
N ILE A 85 -6.79 -12.84 7.45
CA ILE A 85 -6.38 -12.07 8.63
C ILE A 85 -5.86 -10.69 8.22
N VAL A 86 -4.97 -10.62 7.22
CA VAL A 86 -4.43 -9.35 6.72
C VAL A 86 -5.56 -8.45 6.24
N LEU A 87 -6.46 -8.97 5.40
CA LEU A 87 -7.63 -8.23 4.91
C LEU A 87 -8.52 -7.73 6.07
N ALA A 88 -8.69 -8.53 7.13
CA ALA A 88 -9.46 -8.11 8.30
C ALA A 88 -8.75 -6.99 9.08
N VAL A 89 -7.43 -7.08 9.24
CA VAL A 89 -6.62 -6.03 9.87
C VAL A 89 -6.66 -4.75 9.05
N GLU A 90 -6.47 -4.82 7.73
CA GLU A 90 -6.56 -3.66 6.84
C GLU A 90 -7.96 -3.04 6.86
N TYR A 91 -9.01 -3.87 6.83
CA TYR A 91 -10.39 -3.38 6.94
C TYR A 91 -10.63 -2.67 8.28
N LEU A 92 -10.16 -3.24 9.38
CA LEU A 92 -10.23 -2.61 10.69
C LEU A 92 -9.41 -1.33 10.75
N GLN A 93 -8.23 -1.29 10.12
CA GLN A 93 -7.43 -0.09 10.00
C GLN A 93 -8.21 0.97 9.23
N VAL A 94 -8.76 0.68 8.05
CA VAL A 94 -9.55 1.62 7.25
C VAL A 94 -10.80 2.12 7.98
N HIS A 95 -11.51 1.24 8.69
CA HIS A 95 -12.74 1.58 9.40
C HIS A 95 -12.49 2.32 10.72
N ASN A 96 -11.47 1.91 11.48
CA ASN A 96 -11.07 2.55 12.73
C ASN A 96 -10.07 3.68 12.52
N TYR A 97 -9.64 3.96 11.29
CA TYR A 97 -8.84 5.12 10.95
C TYR A 97 -9.67 6.38 11.19
N GLN A 98 -9.72 6.82 12.45
CA GLN A 98 -9.83 8.22 12.75
C GLN A 98 -8.50 8.81 12.29
N PRO A 99 -8.51 9.62 11.23
CA PRO A 99 -7.29 9.85 10.51
C PRO A 99 -6.26 10.50 11.45
N HIS A 100 -5.07 9.91 11.53
CA HIS A 100 -3.86 10.68 11.83
C HIS A 100 -3.72 11.88 10.88
N THR A 101 -4.41 11.87 9.73
CA THR A 101 -4.61 13.08 8.93
C THR A 101 -5.36 14.14 9.71
N ARG A 102 -6.40 13.88 10.52
CA ARG A 102 -7.03 14.93 11.35
C ARG A 102 -6.04 15.54 12.34
N TYR A 103 -5.11 14.74 12.86
CA TYR A 103 -4.02 15.24 13.70
C TYR A 103 -3.06 16.05 12.83
N SER A 104 -2.44 15.51 11.78
CA SER A 104 -1.51 16.24 10.91
C SER A 104 -2.12 17.48 10.25
N ASP A 105 -3.42 17.43 9.93
CA ASP A 105 -4.18 18.50 9.29
C ASP A 105 -4.48 19.62 10.27
N ALA A 106 -4.95 19.26 11.48
CA ALA A 106 -5.16 20.23 12.55
C ALA A 106 -3.81 20.79 12.99
N TRP A 107 -2.75 19.98 13.06
CA TRP A 107 -1.41 20.42 13.39
C TRP A 107 -0.82 21.33 12.33
N GLN A 108 -0.89 21.01 11.03
CA GLN A 108 -0.37 21.87 9.97
C GLN A 108 -1.17 23.18 9.87
N GLN A 109 -2.49 23.14 10.06
CA GLN A 109 -3.30 24.36 10.13
C GLN A 109 -3.03 25.16 11.41
N LEU A 110 -2.83 24.48 12.55
CA LEU A 110 -2.49 25.09 13.83
C LEU A 110 -1.09 25.72 13.77
N GLU A 111 -0.11 25.02 13.23
CA GLU A 111 1.26 25.47 13.01
C GLU A 111 1.29 26.67 12.07
N LEU A 112 0.54 26.62 10.96
CA LEU A 112 0.38 27.79 10.07
C LEU A 112 -0.27 28.96 10.83
N SER A 113 -1.30 28.70 11.63
CA SER A 113 -1.97 29.75 12.42
C SER A 113 -1.08 30.32 13.52
N LEU A 114 -0.25 29.50 14.16
CA LEU A 114 0.70 29.89 15.19
C LEU A 114 1.87 30.65 14.59
N ALA A 115 2.39 30.22 13.45
CA ALA A 115 3.42 30.94 12.70
C ALA A 115 2.93 32.31 12.26
N TRP A 116 1.68 32.40 11.80
CA TRP A 116 1.05 33.66 11.43
C TRP A 116 0.81 34.59 12.63
N GLN A 117 0.33 34.05 13.76
CA GLN A 117 0.11 34.85 14.98
C GLN A 117 1.42 35.32 15.63
N ASN A 118 2.50 34.53 15.50
CA ASN A 118 3.81 34.86 16.05
C ASN A 118 4.73 35.52 15.02
N LEU A 119 4.19 36.08 13.93
CA LEU A 119 4.96 36.73 12.88
C LEU A 119 5.87 37.85 13.44
N ASP A 120 5.41 38.57 14.46
CA ASP A 120 6.18 39.62 15.15
C ASP A 120 7.37 39.09 15.96
N LYS A 121 7.30 37.83 16.43
CA LYS A 121 8.32 37.22 17.30
C LYS A 121 9.27 36.30 16.52
N GLN A 122 8.75 35.58 15.52
CA GLN A 122 9.46 34.55 14.78
C GLN A 122 9.03 34.55 13.30
N PRO A 123 9.45 35.57 12.52
CA PRO A 123 9.12 35.65 11.10
C PRO A 123 9.74 34.51 10.28
N GLU A 124 10.87 33.94 10.73
CA GLU A 124 11.57 32.85 10.05
C GLU A 124 10.72 31.58 9.91
N LEU A 125 9.87 31.28 10.91
CA LEU A 125 9.00 30.10 10.89
C LEU A 125 7.97 30.20 9.75
N MET A 126 7.35 31.36 9.58
CA MET A 126 6.40 31.61 8.49
C MET A 126 7.11 31.58 7.13
N GLN A 127 8.29 32.18 7.02
CA GLN A 127 9.08 32.18 5.79
C GLN A 127 9.49 30.76 5.36
N HIS A 128 9.83 29.91 6.33
CA HIS A 128 10.14 28.51 6.07
C HIS A 128 8.92 27.74 5.53
N LEU A 129 7.74 27.92 6.14
CA LEU A 129 6.49 27.31 5.67
C LEU A 129 6.11 27.79 4.27
N GLU A 130 6.25 29.09 3.99
CA GLU A 130 6.01 29.69 2.68
C GLU A 130 6.93 29.12 1.61
N GLN A 131 8.20 28.92 1.94
CA GLN A 131 9.18 28.35 1.03
C GLN A 131 8.93 26.85 0.79
N GLN A 132 8.57 26.09 1.83
CA GLN A 132 8.26 24.66 1.71
C GLN A 132 6.98 24.38 0.91
N GLN A 133 5.92 25.16 1.15
CA GLN A 133 4.62 24.97 0.51
C GLN A 133 4.46 25.83 -0.76
N HIS A 134 5.51 26.57 -1.14
CA HIS A 134 5.52 27.52 -2.26
C HIS A 134 4.30 28.45 -2.25
N CYS A 135 3.95 29.04 -1.11
CA CYS A 135 2.79 29.90 -0.91
C CYS A 135 3.21 31.24 -0.29
N CYS A 136 2.32 32.23 -0.24
CA CYS A 136 2.60 33.52 0.38
C CYS A 136 1.42 34.01 1.20
N GLY A 137 1.68 34.32 2.48
CA GLY A 137 0.68 34.78 3.42
C GLY A 137 -0.33 33.70 3.82
N TYR A 138 -1.20 34.04 4.75
CA TYR A 138 -2.19 33.09 5.27
C TYR A 138 -3.26 32.76 4.21
N ASN A 139 -3.92 33.79 3.68
CA ASN A 139 -4.91 33.71 2.60
C ASN A 139 -4.35 34.19 1.26
N ASN A 140 -3.50 35.22 1.26
CA ASN A 140 -2.81 35.73 0.08
C ASN A 140 -1.59 36.60 0.44
N ALA A 141 -0.85 37.03 -0.57
CA ALA A 141 0.30 37.93 -0.40
C ALA A 141 -0.06 39.35 0.10
N GLU A 142 -1.32 39.78 -0.01
CA GLU A 142 -1.78 41.08 0.47
C GLU A 142 -1.93 41.11 2.00
N ASP A 143 -1.99 39.95 2.66
CA ASP A 143 -2.09 39.87 4.12
C ASP A 143 -0.92 40.58 4.82
N TYR A 144 0.29 40.51 4.27
CA TYR A 144 1.45 41.26 4.77
C TYR A 144 1.25 42.78 4.67
N LYS A 145 0.67 43.27 3.56
CA LYS A 145 0.39 44.69 3.37
C LYS A 145 -0.69 45.20 4.32
N ASN A 146 -1.69 44.37 4.62
CA ASN A 146 -2.73 44.67 5.60
C ASN A 146 -2.18 44.82 7.03
N LEU A 147 -1.11 44.10 7.34
CA LEU A 147 -0.37 44.23 8.60
C LEU A 147 0.69 45.34 8.57
N HIS A 148 0.81 46.08 7.47
CA HIS A 148 1.89 47.07 7.23
C HIS A 148 3.31 46.48 7.28
N LEU A 149 3.46 45.18 7.01
CA LEU A 149 4.75 44.51 6.91
C LEU A 149 5.24 44.44 5.45
N PRO A 150 6.56 44.50 5.22
CA PRO A 150 7.12 44.22 3.90
C PRO A 150 6.93 42.74 3.54
N LEU A 151 6.75 42.46 2.25
CA LEU A 151 6.69 41.09 1.77
C LEU A 151 8.04 40.41 1.95
N PRO A 152 8.08 39.20 2.56
CA PRO A 152 9.33 38.48 2.75
C PRO A 152 9.86 37.92 1.43
N SER A 153 11.17 37.64 1.39
CA SER A 153 11.83 37.04 0.21
C SER A 153 11.28 35.64 -0.14
N SER A 154 10.73 34.91 0.82
CA SER A 154 10.05 33.61 0.65
C SER A 154 8.87 33.67 -0.34
N CYS A 155 8.19 34.82 -0.43
CA CYS A 155 7.07 35.04 -1.34
C CYS A 155 7.47 35.24 -2.80
N TYR A 156 8.76 35.34 -3.10
CA TYR A 156 9.27 35.59 -4.44
C TYR A 156 9.92 34.34 -5.02
N GLN A 157 9.39 33.85 -6.14
CA GLN A 157 9.96 32.73 -6.87
C GLN A 157 10.95 33.25 -7.93
N GLN A 158 12.20 32.83 -7.82
CA GLN A 158 13.24 33.11 -8.80
C GLN A 158 13.23 32.03 -9.88
N SER A 159 12.99 32.44 -11.13
CA SER A 159 13.07 31.54 -12.28
C SER A 159 14.18 32.01 -13.23
N PRO A 160 15.22 31.20 -13.46
CA PRO A 160 16.28 31.54 -14.39
C PRO A 160 15.73 31.56 -15.82
N GLN A 161 15.97 32.65 -16.55
CA GLN A 161 15.61 32.74 -17.97
C GLN A 161 16.79 32.32 -18.85
N SER A 162 16.47 31.92 -20.08
CA SER A 162 17.44 31.57 -21.14
C SER A 162 18.46 32.67 -21.45
N ASP A 163 18.11 33.92 -21.12
CA ASP A 163 18.88 35.10 -21.48
C ASP A 163 19.84 35.54 -20.36
N GLY A 164 20.01 34.71 -19.32
CA GLY A 164 20.87 34.98 -18.17
C GLY A 164 20.28 35.94 -17.12
N SER A 165 19.05 36.39 -17.31
CA SER A 165 18.29 37.20 -16.35
C SER A 165 17.45 36.34 -15.40
N THR A 166 17.26 36.78 -14.16
CA THR A 166 16.40 36.10 -13.18
C THR A 166 15.04 36.79 -13.15
N LYS A 167 13.98 36.09 -13.58
CA LYS A 167 12.62 36.61 -13.43
C LYS A 167 12.12 36.29 -12.03
N VAL A 168 11.87 37.36 -11.27
CA VAL A 168 11.29 37.25 -9.92
C VAL A 168 9.76 37.32 -10.06
N LYS A 169 9.07 36.24 -9.75
CA LYS A 169 7.60 36.17 -9.78
C LYS A 169 7.06 36.14 -8.35
N LEU A 170 6.14 37.05 -8.04
CA LEU A 170 5.43 37.02 -6.77
C LEU A 170 4.47 35.83 -6.72
N ILE A 171 4.54 35.05 -5.66
CA ILE A 171 3.60 33.98 -5.33
C ILE A 171 2.36 34.65 -4.73
N SER A 172 1.21 34.58 -5.40
CA SER A 172 -0.01 35.28 -4.96
C SER A 172 -1.02 34.41 -4.22
N HIS A 173 -0.86 33.09 -4.22
CA HIS A 173 -1.78 32.17 -3.56
C HIS A 173 -1.42 31.95 -2.10
N GLY A 174 -2.43 31.92 -1.23
CA GLY A 174 -2.26 31.74 0.20
C GLY A 174 -1.90 30.32 0.63
N CYS A 175 -1.21 30.24 1.76
CA CYS A 175 -0.78 28.99 2.34
C CYS A 175 -1.94 28.12 2.82
N LEU A 176 -3.02 28.70 3.35
CA LEU A 176 -4.19 27.94 3.78
C LEU A 176 -4.86 27.20 2.61
N ALA A 177 -5.03 27.90 1.48
CA ALA A 177 -5.63 27.33 0.28
C ALA A 177 -4.73 26.23 -0.32
N THR A 178 -3.43 26.47 -0.44
CA THR A 178 -2.46 25.50 -0.94
C THR A 178 -2.40 24.26 -0.06
N LEU A 179 -2.31 24.43 1.27
CA LEU A 179 -2.33 23.32 2.22
C LEU A 179 -3.58 22.46 2.04
N SER A 180 -4.75 23.09 1.92
CA SER A 180 -6.02 22.38 1.73
C SER A 180 -6.11 21.62 0.40
N ASN A 181 -5.55 22.17 -0.67
CA ASN A 181 -5.57 21.57 -2.00
C ASN A 181 -4.56 20.42 -2.13
N THR A 182 -3.32 20.63 -1.68
CA THR A 182 -2.27 19.59 -1.63
C THR A 182 -2.73 18.41 -0.80
N LYS A 183 -3.32 18.68 0.37
CA LYS A 183 -3.94 17.68 1.24
C LYS A 183 -5.00 16.84 0.53
N ARG A 184 -5.95 17.49 -0.17
CA ARG A 184 -7.01 16.77 -0.90
C ARG A 184 -6.41 15.84 -1.96
N GLY A 185 -5.36 16.28 -2.63
CA GLY A 185 -4.62 15.47 -3.60
C GLY A 185 -3.95 14.24 -2.96
N ILE A 186 -3.26 14.42 -1.84
CA ILE A 186 -2.58 13.34 -1.12
C ILE A 186 -3.61 12.31 -0.60
N LEU A 187 -4.64 12.77 0.11
CA LEU A 187 -5.70 11.89 0.64
C LEU A 187 -6.41 11.08 -0.46
N HIS A 188 -6.66 11.70 -1.63
CA HIS A 188 -7.28 11.00 -2.74
C HIS A 188 -6.38 9.90 -3.30
N ARG A 189 -5.08 10.18 -3.43
CA ARG A 189 -4.09 9.20 -3.89
C ARG A 189 -3.92 8.05 -2.90
N ASP A 190 -3.84 8.35 -1.61
CA ASP A 190 -3.71 7.34 -0.55
C ASP A 190 -4.96 6.45 -0.51
N LYS A 191 -6.15 7.06 -0.61
CA LYS A 191 -7.40 6.32 -0.70
C LYS A 191 -7.41 5.41 -1.93
N LEU A 192 -7.07 5.93 -3.10
CA LEU A 192 -7.03 5.13 -4.33
C LEU A 192 -6.05 3.95 -4.18
N PHE A 193 -4.86 4.19 -3.63
CA PHE A 193 -3.86 3.16 -3.41
C PHE A 193 -4.32 2.08 -2.43
N MET A 194 -4.94 2.46 -1.31
CA MET A 194 -5.53 1.53 -0.34
C MET A 194 -6.63 0.66 -0.97
N TRP A 195 -7.54 1.28 -1.74
CA TRP A 195 -8.58 0.51 -2.45
C TRP A 195 -8.01 -0.42 -3.52
N CYS A 196 -6.90 -0.06 -4.17
CA CYS A 196 -6.20 -0.95 -5.09
C CYS A 196 -5.59 -2.16 -4.38
N ILE A 197 -4.99 -1.97 -3.20
CA ILE A 197 -4.44 -3.06 -2.38
C ILE A 197 -5.55 -4.01 -1.96
N VAL A 198 -6.60 -3.50 -1.32
CA VAL A 198 -7.76 -4.30 -0.87
C VAL A 198 -8.39 -5.04 -2.05
N GLY A 199 -8.53 -4.39 -3.21
CA GLY A 199 -9.05 -5.03 -4.42
C GLY A 199 -8.18 -6.19 -4.90
N LEU A 200 -6.85 -6.04 -4.84
CA LEU A 200 -5.90 -7.08 -5.19
C LEU A 200 -5.92 -8.25 -4.20
N GLU A 201 -6.02 -7.98 -2.90
CA GLU A 201 -6.14 -9.01 -1.87
C GLU A 201 -7.41 -9.84 -2.02
N VAL A 202 -8.56 -9.19 -2.26
CA VAL A 202 -9.83 -9.88 -2.52
C VAL A 202 -9.71 -10.75 -3.78
N PHE A 203 -9.04 -10.24 -4.82
CA PHE A 203 -8.80 -11.01 -6.03
C PHE A 203 -7.92 -12.26 -5.77
N ILE A 204 -6.84 -12.10 -5.00
CA ILE A 204 -5.97 -13.22 -4.58
C ILE A 204 -6.74 -14.23 -3.70
N LEU A 205 -7.59 -13.74 -2.79
CA LEU A 205 -8.43 -14.58 -1.94
C LEU A 205 -9.37 -15.44 -2.80
N VAL A 206 -10.05 -14.83 -3.78
CA VAL A 206 -10.95 -15.56 -4.70
C VAL A 206 -10.18 -16.60 -5.51
N GLN A 207 -8.99 -16.26 -6.01
CA GLN A 207 -8.14 -17.20 -6.76
C GLN A 207 -7.70 -18.40 -5.91
N THR A 208 -7.29 -18.15 -4.66
CA THR A 208 -6.81 -19.22 -3.76
C THR A 208 -7.93 -20.09 -3.22
N ILE A 209 -9.12 -19.54 -2.98
CA ILE A 209 -10.32 -20.32 -2.70
C ILE A 209 -10.68 -21.20 -3.90
N SER A 210 -10.67 -20.63 -5.12
CA SER A 210 -10.97 -21.37 -6.35
C SER A 210 -9.99 -22.52 -6.58
N LEU A 211 -8.69 -22.29 -6.38
CA LEU A 211 -7.66 -23.31 -6.46
C LEU A 211 -7.83 -24.39 -5.37
N SER A 212 -8.14 -23.98 -4.14
CA SER A 212 -8.36 -24.91 -3.02
C SER A 212 -9.57 -25.81 -3.24
N LEU A 213 -10.68 -25.26 -3.75
CA LEU A 213 -11.88 -26.04 -4.10
C LEU A 213 -11.60 -27.04 -5.22
N LEU A 214 -10.82 -26.64 -6.23
CA LEU A 214 -10.45 -27.50 -7.34
C LEU A 214 -9.54 -28.65 -6.87
N LEU A 215 -8.51 -28.35 -6.08
CA LEU A 215 -7.63 -29.36 -5.47
C LEU A 215 -8.39 -30.29 -4.52
N TYR A 216 -9.35 -29.77 -3.76
CA TYR A 216 -10.22 -30.58 -2.89
C TYR A 216 -11.08 -31.54 -3.71
N LYS A 217 -11.74 -31.05 -4.78
CA LYS A 217 -12.54 -31.89 -5.68
C LYS A 217 -11.69 -32.97 -6.36
N LEU A 218 -10.49 -32.65 -6.81
CA LEU A 218 -9.55 -33.63 -7.39
C LEU A 218 -9.20 -34.73 -6.39
N ARG A 219 -8.82 -34.36 -5.15
CA ARG A 219 -8.55 -35.34 -4.08
C ARG A 219 -9.78 -36.18 -3.72
N GLN A 220 -10.97 -35.58 -3.74
CA GLN A 220 -12.21 -36.31 -3.47
C GLN A 220 -12.49 -37.36 -4.56
N ARG A 221 -12.30 -37.01 -5.83
CA ARG A 221 -12.44 -37.96 -6.96
C ARG A 221 -11.44 -39.11 -6.83
N ASP A 222 -10.19 -38.83 -6.45
CA ASP A 222 -9.19 -39.88 -6.21
C ASP A 222 -9.58 -40.82 -5.05
N ARG A 223 -10.15 -40.29 -3.97
CA ARG A 223 -10.65 -41.09 -2.85
C ARG A 223 -11.81 -41.99 -3.28
N GLN A 224 -12.76 -41.45 -4.06
CA GLN A 224 -13.87 -42.23 -4.61
C GLN A 224 -13.38 -43.32 -5.56
N ALA A 225 -12.43 -43.02 -6.45
CA ALA A 225 -11.83 -43.99 -7.35
C ALA A 225 -11.06 -45.10 -6.60
N ARG A 226 -10.49 -44.81 -5.41
CA ARG A 226 -9.89 -45.83 -4.54
C ARG A 226 -10.96 -46.69 -3.85
N GLN A 227 -12.09 -46.13 -3.45
CA GLN A 227 -13.18 -46.87 -2.81
C GLN A 227 -13.93 -47.81 -3.76
N GLN A 228 -13.94 -47.52 -5.06
CA GLN A 228 -14.54 -48.39 -6.09
C GLN A 228 -13.71 -49.64 -6.42
N VAL A 229 -12.50 -49.79 -5.86
CA VAL A 229 -11.68 -50.99 -6.06
C VAL A 229 -12.17 -52.10 -5.13
N PRO A 230 -12.60 -53.27 -5.65
CA PRO A 230 -13.14 -54.34 -4.82
C PRO A 230 -12.10 -54.88 -3.80
N PRO A 231 -12.53 -55.27 -2.59
CA PRO A 231 -11.65 -55.82 -1.57
C PRO A 231 -11.06 -57.16 -2.07
N GLY A 232 -9.78 -57.15 -2.46
CA GLY A 232 -9.07 -58.33 -2.97
C GLY A 232 -8.04 -58.03 -4.05
N VAL A 233 -8.11 -56.87 -4.71
CA VAL A 233 -7.10 -56.46 -5.70
C VAL A 233 -5.91 -55.80 -4.99
N ARG A 234 -4.89 -56.61 -4.65
CA ARG A 234 -3.60 -56.12 -4.14
C ARG A 234 -2.92 -55.32 -5.26
N ARG A 235 -2.93 -53.99 -5.17
CA ARG A 235 -2.07 -53.17 -6.03
C ARG A 235 -0.62 -53.39 -5.61
N GLU A 236 0.23 -53.83 -6.54
CA GLU A 236 1.67 -53.78 -6.36
C GLU A 236 2.09 -52.36 -5.93
N PRO A 237 3.07 -52.22 -5.02
CA PRO A 237 3.60 -50.93 -4.65
C PRO A 237 4.27 -50.33 -5.88
N ARG A 238 3.56 -49.44 -6.59
CA ARG A 238 4.13 -48.69 -7.70
C ARG A 238 5.23 -47.81 -7.12
N ALA A 239 6.47 -48.22 -7.38
CA ALA A 239 7.69 -47.58 -6.90
C ALA A 239 7.62 -46.06 -7.09
N ASN A 240 8.13 -45.35 -6.08
CA ASN A 240 8.29 -43.91 -6.02
C ASN A 240 8.86 -43.34 -7.32
N HIS A 241 8.01 -42.91 -8.25
CA HIS A 241 8.43 -42.07 -9.37
C HIS A 241 7.79 -40.69 -9.21
N VAL A 242 8.68 -39.72 -9.05
CA VAL A 242 8.47 -38.26 -8.99
C VAL A 242 7.66 -37.68 -10.18
N GLY A 243 7.26 -38.50 -11.16
CA GLY A 243 6.49 -38.13 -12.35
C GLY A 243 4.98 -38.37 -12.31
N SER A 244 4.40 -38.94 -11.25
CA SER A 244 2.96 -39.31 -11.24
C SER A 244 1.99 -38.12 -11.30
N ARG A 245 2.48 -36.88 -11.14
CA ARG A 245 1.65 -35.67 -11.19
C ARG A 245 1.29 -35.22 -12.61
N ALA A 246 2.10 -35.58 -13.61
CA ALA A 246 1.82 -35.26 -15.01
C ALA A 246 0.70 -36.14 -15.61
N GLN A 247 0.62 -37.42 -15.22
CA GLN A 247 -0.36 -38.37 -15.77
C GLN A 247 -1.81 -38.12 -15.34
N LEU A 248 -2.06 -37.28 -14.33
CA LEU A 248 -3.41 -36.89 -13.91
C LEU A 248 -4.02 -35.79 -14.77
N LEU A 249 -3.21 -35.04 -15.53
CA LEU A 249 -3.69 -34.05 -16.48
C LEU A 249 -3.88 -34.64 -17.89
N ASP A 250 -3.18 -35.71 -18.26
CA ASP A 250 -3.29 -36.31 -19.60
C ASP A 250 -4.52 -37.23 -19.81
N ASN A 251 -5.26 -37.59 -18.75
CA ASN A 251 -6.38 -38.54 -18.86
C ASN A 251 -7.78 -37.92 -18.64
N VAL A 252 -7.95 -36.59 -18.76
CA VAL A 252 -9.27 -35.90 -18.76
C VAL A 252 -9.32 -34.67 -19.65
#